data_AF-A0A2H1YJ98-F1
#
_entry.id   AF-A0A2H1YJ98-F1
#
_cell.length_a   1.000
_cell.length_b   1.000
_cell.length_c   1.000
_cell.angle_alpha   90.00
_cell.angle_beta   90.00
_cell.angle_gamma   90.00
#
_symmetry.space_group_name_H-M   'P 1'
#
loop_
_entity.id
_entity.type
_entity.pdbx_description
1 polymer ?
#
loop_
_entity_poly.entity_id
_entity_poly.type
_entity_poly.pdbx_seq_one_letter_code
_entity_poly.pdbx_strand_id
1 'polypeptide(L)'
;MTKNYLINVVKSKMTLKVTYRNGRFLRIAYLSGKFDAFVILNLGAILPAYEKEIPNKETEYKGKVSYSLEVKEKSLYTLFLDEWYRFYEKTTGIPPKFTGADGKALKQIITYLKKINGTNEASALQNWQLILTNWEILKEFHQDNTDLKYINSRLNVIIREIIKTNGASTSGAGGSVSI
;
A
#
# COMPACT_ATOMS: atom_id res chain seq x y z
N MET A 1 -19.69 10.57 7.24
CA MET A 1 -18.70 9.59 6.72
C MET A 1 -18.90 9.41 5.22
N THR A 2 -17.82 9.32 4.45
CA THR A 2 -17.87 9.10 2.99
C THR A 2 -17.34 7.71 2.68
N LYS A 3 -18.06 6.93 1.87
CA LYS A 3 -17.65 5.59 1.43
C LYS A 3 -17.76 5.51 -0.08
N ASN A 4 -16.88 4.73 -0.69
CA ASN A 4 -16.90 4.48 -2.12
C ASN A 4 -17.12 2.99 -2.35
N TYR A 5 -17.89 2.67 -3.36
CA TYR A 5 -18.13 1.30 -3.81
C TYR A 5 -17.75 1.18 -5.28
N LEU A 6 -17.23 0.02 -5.65
CA LEU A 6 -17.07 -0.39 -7.03
C LEU A 6 -18.27 -1.25 -7.42
N ILE A 7 -18.92 -0.89 -8.51
CA ILE A 7 -20.00 -1.66 -9.13
C ILE A 7 -19.46 -2.23 -10.42
N ASN A 8 -19.38 -3.55 -10.49
CA ASN A 8 -18.87 -4.26 -11.66
C ASN A 8 -20.02 -4.93 -12.40
N VAL A 9 -20.20 -4.57 -13.67
CA VAL A 9 -21.14 -5.25 -14.57
C VAL A 9 -20.36 -6.32 -15.35
N VAL A 10 -20.68 -7.58 -15.09
CA VAL A 10 -19.86 -8.73 -15.48
C VAL A 10 -19.70 -8.84 -16.99
N LYS A 11 -20.81 -8.79 -17.74
CA LYS A 11 -20.81 -8.99 -19.20
C LYS A 11 -20.07 -7.87 -19.95
N SER A 12 -20.35 -6.62 -19.59
CA SER A 12 -19.75 -5.46 -20.26
C SER A 12 -18.35 -5.13 -19.76
N LYS A 13 -17.86 -5.87 -18.74
CA LYS A 13 -16.63 -5.56 -18.01
C LYS A 13 -16.57 -4.09 -17.55
N MET A 14 -17.74 -3.52 -17.24
CA MET A 14 -17.86 -2.14 -16.83
C MET A 14 -17.63 -2.00 -15.34
N THR A 15 -16.77 -1.06 -14.96
CA THR A 15 -16.53 -0.69 -13.57
C THR A 15 -16.98 0.74 -13.34
N LEU A 16 -17.91 0.93 -12.41
CA LEU A 16 -18.35 2.23 -11.92
C LEU A 16 -17.91 2.42 -10.49
N LYS A 17 -17.54 3.64 -10.14
CA LYS A 17 -17.31 4.05 -8.77
C LYS A 17 -18.50 4.86 -8.28
N VAL A 18 -19.14 4.42 -7.21
CA VAL A 18 -20.23 5.14 -6.56
C VAL A 18 -19.76 5.67 -5.22
N THR A 19 -19.96 6.95 -4.97
CA THR A 19 -19.64 7.60 -3.70
C THR A 19 -20.93 7.85 -2.91
N TYR A 20 -20.95 7.42 -1.65
CA TYR A 20 -21.99 7.73 -0.68
C TYR A 20 -21.45 8.70 0.37
N ARG A 21 -22.26 9.68 0.78
CA ARG A 21 -21.99 10.56 1.92
C ARG A 21 -23.14 10.45 2.90
N ASN A 22 -22.84 10.04 4.12
CA ASN A 22 -23.84 9.78 5.17
C ASN A 22 -24.94 8.81 4.68
N GLY A 23 -24.53 7.75 3.97
CA GLY A 23 -25.42 6.71 3.46
C GLY A 23 -26.27 7.09 2.25
N ARG A 24 -26.17 8.32 1.72
CA ARG A 24 -26.90 8.77 0.52
C ARG A 24 -25.99 8.86 -0.69
N PHE A 25 -26.50 8.46 -1.86
CA PHE A 25 -25.82 8.61 -3.14
C PHE A 25 -25.38 10.06 -3.35
N LEU A 26 -24.10 10.26 -3.67
CA LEU A 26 -23.54 11.58 -3.93
C LEU A 26 -23.16 11.73 -5.41
N ARG A 27 -22.43 10.76 -5.95
CA ARG A 27 -21.95 10.79 -7.33
C ARG A 27 -21.58 9.41 -7.83
N ILE A 28 -21.49 9.31 -9.15
CA ILE A 28 -20.93 8.18 -9.86
C ILE A 28 -19.77 8.64 -10.77
N ALA A 29 -18.75 7.81 -10.91
CA ALA A 29 -17.68 7.98 -11.88
C ALA A 29 -17.49 6.69 -12.68
N TYR A 30 -17.39 6.82 -14.00
CA TYR A 30 -16.98 5.72 -14.86
C TYR A 30 -15.47 5.48 -14.70
N LEU A 31 -15.05 4.23 -14.52
CA LEU A 31 -13.64 3.86 -14.45
C LEU A 31 -13.17 3.14 -15.72
N SER A 32 -13.91 2.14 -16.18
CA SER A 32 -13.53 1.32 -17.34
C SER A 32 -14.69 0.48 -17.90
N GLY A 33 -14.50 -0.13 -19.08
CA GLY A 33 -15.40 -1.08 -19.72
C GLY A 33 -16.19 -0.54 -20.90
N LYS A 34 -17.36 -1.12 -21.18
CA LYS A 34 -18.20 -0.74 -22.33
C LYS A 34 -19.64 -0.45 -21.90
N PHE A 35 -20.28 0.50 -22.59
CA PHE A 35 -21.73 0.72 -22.49
C PHE A 35 -22.44 -0.24 -23.45
N ASP A 36 -22.74 -1.45 -22.98
CA ASP A 36 -23.58 -2.39 -23.75
C ASP A 36 -25.08 -2.10 -23.51
N ALA A 37 -25.93 -2.83 -24.23
CA ALA A 37 -27.39 -2.65 -24.10
C ALA A 37 -27.88 -2.86 -22.67
N PHE A 38 -27.30 -3.81 -21.91
CA PHE A 38 -27.69 -4.03 -20.52
C PHE A 38 -27.37 -2.81 -19.68
N VAL A 39 -26.15 -2.28 -19.79
CA VAL A 39 -25.72 -1.06 -19.08
C VAL A 39 -26.62 0.11 -19.43
N ILE A 40 -26.84 0.38 -20.72
CA ILE A 40 -27.63 1.54 -21.16
C ILE A 40 -29.05 1.48 -20.58
N LEU A 41 -29.67 0.30 -20.59
CA LEU A 41 -31.04 0.13 -20.11
C LEU A 41 -31.16 0.09 -18.58
N ASN A 42 -30.12 -0.36 -17.86
CA ASN A 42 -30.22 -0.63 -16.42
C ASN A 42 -29.35 0.29 -15.56
N LEU A 43 -28.63 1.27 -16.12
CA LEU A 43 -27.67 2.08 -15.38
C LEU A 43 -28.28 2.71 -14.13
N GLY A 44 -29.47 3.33 -14.24
CA GLY A 44 -30.16 3.90 -13.09
C GLY A 44 -30.63 2.85 -12.08
N ALA A 45 -31.03 1.67 -12.55
CA ALA A 45 -31.61 0.62 -11.72
C ALA A 45 -30.57 -0.16 -10.90
N ILE A 46 -29.34 -0.27 -11.40
CA ILE A 46 -28.21 -0.89 -10.69
C ILE A 46 -27.54 0.05 -9.68
N LEU A 47 -27.97 1.31 -9.59
CA LEU A 47 -27.42 2.30 -8.66
C LEU A 47 -28.34 2.46 -7.45
N PRO A 48 -27.95 1.95 -6.27
CA PRO A 48 -28.72 2.17 -5.05
C PRO A 48 -28.72 3.66 -4.68
N ALA A 49 -29.89 4.19 -4.29
CA ALA A 49 -30.00 5.56 -3.81
C ALA A 49 -29.40 5.70 -2.41
N TYR A 50 -29.48 4.63 -1.62
CA TYR A 50 -28.92 4.55 -0.27
C TYR A 50 -27.94 3.39 -0.14
N GLU A 51 -26.87 3.60 0.63
CA GLU A 51 -25.83 2.58 0.88
C GLU A 51 -26.42 1.28 1.45
N LYS A 52 -27.43 1.40 2.34
CA LYS A 52 -28.12 0.27 2.97
C LYS A 52 -28.87 -0.64 1.99
N GLU A 53 -29.10 -0.19 0.75
CA GLU A 53 -29.82 -0.95 -0.29
C GLU A 53 -28.89 -1.84 -1.11
N ILE A 54 -27.57 -1.70 -0.95
CA ILE A 54 -26.58 -2.51 -1.67
C ILE A 54 -26.84 -4.02 -1.54
N PRO A 55 -27.10 -4.60 -0.35
CA PRO A 55 -27.36 -6.04 -0.25
C PRO A 55 -28.59 -6.51 -1.04
N ASN A 56 -29.64 -5.66 -1.10
CA ASN A 56 -30.84 -5.95 -1.88
C ASN A 56 -30.53 -5.94 -3.38
N LYS A 57 -29.75 -4.95 -3.83
CA LYS A 57 -29.33 -4.83 -5.22
C LYS A 57 -28.36 -5.95 -5.64
N GLU A 58 -27.49 -6.37 -4.76
CA GLU A 58 -26.60 -7.52 -4.99
C GLU A 58 -27.40 -8.82 -5.17
N THR A 59 -28.48 -8.98 -4.40
CA THR A 59 -29.39 -10.11 -4.55
C THR A 59 -30.20 -10.03 -5.85
N GLU A 60 -30.75 -8.86 -6.18
CA GLU A 60 -31.55 -8.60 -7.38
C GLU A 60 -30.76 -8.85 -8.68
N TYR A 61 -29.49 -8.44 -8.70
CA TYR A 61 -28.61 -8.54 -9.87
C TYR A 61 -27.55 -9.64 -9.75
N LYS A 62 -27.81 -10.65 -8.93
CA LYS A 62 -26.88 -11.77 -8.69
C LYS A 62 -26.35 -12.36 -10.00
N GLY A 63 -25.02 -12.44 -10.11
CA GLY A 63 -24.32 -12.95 -11.30
C GLY A 63 -24.22 -11.99 -12.49
N LYS A 64 -24.94 -10.85 -12.46
CA LYS A 64 -24.87 -9.81 -13.50
C LYS A 64 -24.08 -8.59 -13.05
N VAL A 65 -24.26 -8.20 -11.78
CA VAL A 65 -23.61 -7.05 -11.16
C VAL A 65 -23.08 -7.45 -9.80
N SER A 66 -21.87 -7.00 -9.46
CA SER A 66 -21.31 -7.11 -8.11
C SER A 66 -21.02 -5.74 -7.52
N TYR A 67 -21.11 -5.66 -6.20
CA TYR A 67 -20.90 -4.43 -5.43
C TYR A 67 -19.80 -4.71 -4.41
N SER A 68 -18.73 -3.94 -4.40
CA SER A 68 -17.66 -4.09 -3.41
C SER A 68 -17.29 -2.75 -2.82
N LEU A 69 -17.02 -2.71 -1.51
CA LEU A 69 -16.49 -1.51 -0.89
C LEU A 69 -15.09 -1.24 -1.47
N GLU A 70 -14.86 -0.03 -1.94
CA GLU A 70 -13.52 0.39 -2.37
C GLU A 70 -12.66 0.59 -1.13
N VAL A 71 -11.92 -0.46 -0.78
CA VAL A 71 -10.84 -0.38 0.20
C VAL A 71 -9.63 0.16 -0.55
N LYS A 72 -9.25 1.41 -0.28
CA LYS A 72 -7.99 1.94 -0.78
C LYS A 72 -6.86 1.24 -0.04
N GLU A 73 -6.26 0.23 -0.68
CA GLU A 73 -4.99 -0.32 -0.22
C GLU A 73 -3.96 0.80 -0.18
N LYS A 74 -3.19 0.85 0.92
CA LYS A 74 -2.10 1.80 1.05
C LYS A 74 -1.06 1.48 -0.04
N SER A 75 -0.59 2.50 -0.75
CA SER A 75 0.51 2.32 -1.69
C SER A 75 1.74 1.79 -0.95
N LEU A 76 2.62 1.05 -1.65
CA LEU A 76 3.88 0.58 -1.06
C LEU A 76 4.68 1.73 -0.42
N TYR A 77 4.70 2.90 -1.07
CA TYR A 77 5.34 4.10 -0.52
C TYR A 77 4.74 4.51 0.83
N THR A 78 3.41 4.50 0.95
CA THR A 78 2.72 4.82 2.20
C THR A 78 3.04 3.79 3.28
N LEU A 79 3.09 2.50 2.94
CA LEU A 79 3.45 1.44 3.90
C LEU A 79 4.87 1.63 4.43
N PHE A 80 5.84 1.87 3.55
CA PHE A 80 7.22 2.15 3.92
C PHE A 80 7.37 3.41 4.79
N LEU A 81 6.62 4.46 4.44
CA LEU A 81 6.60 5.71 5.19
C LEU A 81 6.04 5.50 6.60
N ASP A 82 4.94 4.77 6.73
CA ASP A 82 4.31 4.48 8.02
C ASP A 82 5.27 3.71 8.94
N GLU A 83 6.01 2.73 8.41
CA GLU A 83 7.00 2.00 9.19
C GLU A 83 8.15 2.91 9.66
N TRP A 84 8.63 3.80 8.79
CA TRP A 84 9.66 4.76 9.19
C TRP A 84 9.17 5.75 10.25
N TYR A 85 7.95 6.26 10.11
CA TYR A 85 7.34 7.16 11.11
C TYR A 85 7.25 6.48 12.48
N ARG A 86 6.73 5.24 12.52
CA ARG A 86 6.66 4.45 13.77
C ARG A 86 8.04 4.24 14.38
N PHE A 87 9.01 3.87 13.57
CA PHE A 87 10.39 3.70 13.99
C PHE A 87 10.98 5.00 14.56
N TYR A 88 10.82 6.12 13.86
CA TYR A 88 11.38 7.41 14.26
C TYR A 88 10.75 7.91 15.56
N GLU A 89 9.43 7.84 15.68
CA GLU A 89 8.70 8.23 16.89
C GLU A 89 9.07 7.36 18.09
N LYS A 90 9.18 6.03 17.89
CA LYS A 90 9.65 5.11 18.93
C LYS A 90 11.06 5.48 19.40
N THR A 91 11.96 5.81 18.47
CA THR A 91 13.38 6.03 18.77
C THR A 91 13.66 7.42 19.38
N THR A 92 12.93 8.44 18.93
CA THR A 92 13.20 9.85 19.30
C THR A 92 12.19 10.44 20.27
N GLY A 93 11.02 9.80 20.45
CA GLY A 93 9.93 10.31 21.27
C GLY A 93 9.14 11.47 20.66
N ILE A 94 9.46 11.87 19.42
CA ILE A 94 8.79 12.98 18.72
C ILE A 94 8.44 12.63 17.27
N PRO A 95 7.39 13.24 16.69
CA PRO A 95 7.06 13.03 15.28
C PRO A 95 8.13 13.62 14.35
N PRO A 96 8.50 12.94 13.26
CA PRO A 96 9.50 13.45 12.33
C PRO A 96 8.98 14.63 11.51
N LYS A 97 9.85 15.59 11.25
CA LYS A 97 9.62 16.62 10.23
C LYS A 97 9.97 16.05 8.85
N PHE A 98 8.96 15.66 8.09
CA PHE A 98 9.16 15.09 6.76
C PHE A 98 9.30 16.15 5.67
N THR A 99 10.37 16.04 4.87
CA THR A 99 10.69 16.98 3.79
C THR A 99 10.75 16.29 2.42
N GLY A 100 10.86 17.08 1.34
CA GLY A 100 11.03 16.55 -0.01
C GLY A 100 12.30 15.69 -0.19
N ALA A 101 13.36 16.00 0.57
CA ALA A 101 14.59 15.20 0.56
C ALA A 101 14.37 13.80 1.15
N ASP A 102 13.55 13.71 2.21
CA ASP A 102 13.21 12.44 2.86
C ASP A 102 12.36 11.57 1.92
N GLY A 103 11.40 12.18 1.22
CA GLY A 103 10.63 11.48 0.19
C GLY A 103 11.48 10.97 -0.97
N LYS A 104 12.52 11.70 -1.37
CA LYS A 104 13.48 11.23 -2.38
C LYS A 104 14.30 10.05 -1.86
N ALA A 105 14.81 10.13 -0.63
CA ALA A 105 15.57 9.05 0.00
C ALA A 105 14.71 7.78 0.16
N LEU A 106 13.45 7.91 0.62
CA LEU A 106 12.53 6.78 0.75
C LEU A 106 12.25 6.07 -0.58
N LYS A 107 12.05 6.84 -1.67
CA LYS A 107 11.89 6.26 -3.02
C LYS A 107 13.11 5.46 -3.45
N GLN A 108 14.30 5.95 -3.14
CA GLN A 108 15.56 5.25 -3.46
C GLN A 108 15.71 3.96 -2.66
N ILE A 109 15.39 3.99 -1.37
CA ILE A 109 15.34 2.79 -0.50
C ILE A 109 14.36 1.75 -1.06
N ILE A 110 13.12 2.15 -1.36
CA ILE A 110 12.10 1.25 -1.95
C ILE A 110 12.62 0.63 -3.25
N THR A 111 13.21 1.44 -4.12
CA THR A 111 13.74 0.97 -5.41
C THR A 111 14.83 -0.08 -5.21
N TYR A 112 15.76 0.17 -4.28
CA TYR A 112 16.83 -0.76 -3.96
C TYR A 112 16.31 -2.07 -3.34
N LEU A 113 15.42 -1.97 -2.35
CA LEU A 113 14.87 -3.15 -1.67
C LEU A 113 13.99 -3.99 -2.60
N LYS A 114 13.25 -3.38 -3.53
CA LYS A 114 12.57 -4.11 -4.61
C LYS A 114 13.57 -4.84 -5.52
N LYS A 115 14.66 -4.17 -5.90
CA LYS A 115 15.66 -4.75 -6.80
C LYS A 115 16.29 -6.02 -6.21
N ILE A 116 16.67 -6.00 -4.93
CA ILE A 116 17.30 -7.17 -4.28
C ILE A 116 16.31 -8.29 -3.95
N ASN A 117 15.01 -8.01 -3.99
CA ASN A 117 13.92 -8.97 -3.77
C ASN A 117 13.22 -9.41 -5.07
N GLY A 118 13.90 -9.31 -6.23
CA GLY A 118 13.33 -9.77 -7.50
C GLY A 118 12.02 -9.06 -7.87
N THR A 119 11.90 -7.77 -7.53
CA THR A 119 10.73 -6.90 -7.68
C THR A 119 9.51 -7.22 -6.82
N ASN A 120 9.59 -8.21 -5.91
CA ASN A 120 8.53 -8.53 -4.96
C ASN A 120 8.38 -7.40 -3.91
N GLU A 121 7.21 -6.74 -3.92
CA GLU A 121 6.92 -5.62 -3.03
C GLU A 121 6.70 -6.03 -1.58
N ALA A 122 6.09 -7.19 -1.33
CA ALA A 122 5.84 -7.70 0.01
C ALA A 122 7.17 -8.05 0.71
N SER A 123 8.07 -8.76 0.01
CA SER A 123 9.41 -9.06 0.52
C SER A 123 10.25 -7.80 0.74
N ALA A 124 10.12 -6.79 -0.14
CA ALA A 124 10.79 -5.51 0.05
C ALA A 124 10.32 -4.78 1.32
N LEU A 125 9.00 -4.76 1.59
CA LEU A 125 8.43 -4.18 2.80
C LEU A 125 8.85 -4.96 4.05
N GLN A 126 8.87 -6.29 3.99
CA GLN A 126 9.33 -7.13 5.09
C GLN A 126 10.80 -6.85 5.42
N ASN A 127 11.68 -6.75 4.43
CA ASN A 127 13.08 -6.37 4.64
C ASN A 127 13.21 -4.98 5.26
N TRP A 128 12.36 -4.03 4.85
CA TRP A 128 12.33 -2.69 5.46
C TRP A 128 11.96 -2.73 6.94
N GLN A 129 10.90 -3.47 7.30
CA GLN A 129 10.48 -3.68 8.68
C GLN A 129 11.58 -4.35 9.51
N LEU A 130 12.26 -5.35 8.95
CA LEU A 130 13.38 -6.03 9.60
C LEU A 130 14.55 -5.08 9.86
N ILE A 131 14.92 -4.25 8.88
CA ILE A 131 15.97 -3.24 9.05
C ILE A 131 15.66 -2.31 10.22
N LEU A 132 14.43 -1.78 10.28
CA LEU A 132 14.01 -0.85 11.33
C LEU A 132 13.85 -1.53 12.70
N THR A 133 13.45 -2.81 12.74
CA THR A 133 13.28 -3.56 14.00
C THR A 133 14.63 -3.94 14.60
N ASN A 134 15.63 -4.23 13.77
CA ASN A 134 17.00 -4.55 14.20
C ASN A 134 17.86 -3.30 14.41
N TRP A 135 17.27 -2.10 14.51
CA TRP A 135 18.05 -0.87 14.63
C TRP A 135 18.87 -0.82 15.92
N GLU A 136 18.30 -1.29 17.03
CA GLU A 136 18.92 -1.29 18.37
C GLU A 136 20.13 -2.23 18.50
N ILE A 137 20.34 -3.15 17.54
CA ILE A 137 21.49 -4.06 17.52
C ILE A 137 22.62 -3.57 16.60
N LEU A 138 22.41 -2.48 15.87
CA LEU A 138 23.46 -1.84 15.07
C LEU A 138 24.48 -1.15 15.96
N LYS A 139 25.62 -0.76 15.43
CA LYS A 139 26.58 0.12 16.11
C LYS A 139 25.91 1.44 16.49
N GLU A 140 26.31 1.98 17.64
CA GLU A 140 25.84 3.25 18.19
C GLU A 140 25.78 4.39 17.15
N PHE A 141 26.81 4.50 16.31
CA PHE A 141 26.83 5.47 15.22
C PHE A 141 25.64 5.37 14.24
N HIS A 142 25.13 4.17 13.98
CA HIS A 142 23.90 4.00 13.20
C HIS A 142 22.66 4.35 14.02
N GLN A 143 22.63 3.94 15.28
CA GLN A 143 21.50 4.18 16.19
C GLN A 143 21.16 5.66 16.29
N ASP A 144 22.18 6.52 16.39
CA ASP A 144 22.04 7.98 16.49
C ASP A 144 21.46 8.65 15.24
N ASN A 145 21.39 7.95 14.10
CA ASN A 145 21.07 8.54 12.79
C ASN A 145 19.81 7.91 12.16
N THR A 146 18.64 8.33 12.60
CA THR A 146 17.33 7.81 12.17
C THR A 146 16.77 8.43 10.88
N ASP A 147 17.44 9.45 10.33
CA ASP A 147 17.02 10.18 9.13
C ASP A 147 17.08 9.32 7.86
N LEU A 148 16.04 9.38 7.02
CA LEU A 148 15.97 8.62 5.76
C LEU A 148 17.15 8.88 4.83
N LYS A 149 17.69 10.10 4.80
CA LYS A 149 18.88 10.45 4.01
C LYS A 149 20.10 9.63 4.44
N TYR A 150 20.31 9.51 5.76
CA TYR A 150 21.40 8.74 6.31
C TYR A 150 21.21 7.26 6.02
N ILE A 151 20.02 6.72 6.36
CA ILE A 151 19.68 5.31 6.14
C ILE A 151 19.93 4.93 4.69
N ASN A 152 19.43 5.74 3.74
CA ASN A 152 19.63 5.52 2.31
C ASN A 152 21.12 5.51 1.92
N SER A 153 21.92 6.44 2.44
CA SER A 153 23.36 6.53 2.12
C SER A 153 24.19 5.36 2.70
N ARG A 154 23.71 4.71 3.76
CA ARG A 154 24.39 3.62 4.47
C ARG A 154 23.68 2.27 4.35
N LEU A 155 22.64 2.15 3.53
CA LEU A 155 21.74 1.00 3.49
C LEU A 155 22.48 -0.35 3.36
N ASN A 156 23.45 -0.43 2.45
CA ASN A 156 24.27 -1.65 2.25
C ASN A 156 25.16 -1.99 3.46
N VAL A 157 25.60 -0.99 4.22
CA VAL A 157 26.39 -1.19 5.44
C VAL A 157 25.49 -1.72 6.54
N ILE A 158 24.34 -1.07 6.74
CA ILE A 158 23.32 -1.47 7.71
C ILE A 158 22.87 -2.91 7.48
N ILE A 159 22.48 -3.26 6.24
CA ILE A 159 22.04 -4.62 5.89
C ILE A 159 23.12 -5.66 6.21
N ARG A 160 24.37 -5.40 5.82
CA ARG A 160 25.48 -6.34 6.11
C ARG A 160 25.73 -6.51 7.60
N GLU A 161 25.58 -5.44 8.38
CA GLU A 161 25.76 -5.49 9.82
C GLU A 161 24.65 -6.30 10.52
N ILE A 162 23.40 -6.14 10.10
CA ILE A 162 22.26 -6.95 10.58
C ILE A 162 22.52 -8.42 10.28
N ILE A 163 22.87 -8.76 9.03
CA ILE A 163 23.13 -10.15 8.62
C ILE A 163 24.25 -10.76 9.46
N LYS A 164 25.36 -10.03 9.67
CA LYS A 164 26.49 -10.49 10.48
C LYS A 164 26.09 -10.72 11.94
N THR A 165 25.26 -9.84 12.50
CA THR A 165 24.85 -9.89 13.91
C THR A 165 23.84 -11.02 14.16
N ASN A 166 22.95 -11.30 13.21
CA ASN A 166 21.95 -12.37 13.31
C ASN A 166 22.48 -13.77 12.92
N GLY A 167 23.76 -13.91 12.59
CA GLY A 167 24.39 -15.19 12.26
C GLY A 167 23.93 -15.81 10.93
N ALA A 168 23.19 -15.08 10.09
CA ALA A 168 22.76 -15.55 8.79
C ALA A 168 23.94 -15.55 7.82
N SER A 169 24.29 -16.73 7.31
CA SER A 169 25.37 -16.89 6.33
C SER A 169 24.94 -16.26 5.00
N THR A 170 25.68 -15.26 4.50
CA THR A 170 25.48 -14.73 3.15
C THR A 170 25.95 -15.78 2.13
N SER A 171 25.08 -16.74 1.80
CA SER A 171 25.29 -17.60 0.64
C SER A 171 25.11 -16.77 -0.63
N GLY A 172 26.19 -16.66 -1.41
CA GLY A 172 26.32 -15.75 -2.54
C GLY A 172 25.47 -16.11 -3.76
N ALA A 173 25.45 -15.12 -4.67
CA ALA A 173 25.10 -15.20 -6.09
C ALA A 173 23.73 -15.83 -6.44
N GLY A 174 22.70 -14.99 -6.55
CA GLY A 174 21.51 -15.27 -7.37
C GLY A 174 20.21 -15.58 -6.63
N GLY A 175 20.22 -15.71 -5.31
CA GLY A 175 19.02 -15.93 -4.49
C GLY A 175 18.55 -14.66 -3.79
N SER A 176 17.23 -14.47 -3.72
CA SER A 176 16.58 -13.46 -2.89
C SER A 176 17.23 -13.33 -1.51
N VAL A 177 17.76 -12.15 -1.20
CA VAL A 177 18.32 -11.89 0.13
C VAL A 177 17.15 -11.64 1.07
N SER A 178 16.72 -12.70 1.74
CA SER A 178 15.96 -12.60 2.98
C SER A 178 16.94 -12.14 4.05
N ILE A 179 16.72 -10.92 4.57
CA ILE A 179 17.40 -10.43 5.79
C ILE A 179 16.85 -11.21 6.98
#